data_AF-A0A946GBH9-F1
#
_entry.id   AF-A0A946GBH9-F1
#
_cell.length_a   1.000
_cell.length_b   1.000
_cell.length_c   1.000
_cell.angle_alpha   90.00
_cell.angle_beta   90.00
_cell.angle_gamma   90.00
#
_symmetry.space_group_name_H-M   'P 1'
#
loop_
_entity.id
_entity.type
_entity.pdbx_description
1 polymer ?
#
loop_
_entity_poly.entity_id
_entity_poly.type
_entity_poly.pdbx_seq_one_letter_code
_entity_poly.pdbx_strand_id
1 'polypeptide(L)'
;MKFVYLFMFSLVPIFGQITYQGGDGPGKGKHIVFVASDHEYRAEETCPALARILAQHQGFKTTVLFGVDANGHIDAGASDIHGLEALKDADLMVIFARFLDLPDEQMKHIADYVER
;
A
#
# COMPACT_ATOMS: atom_id res chain seq x y z
N MET A 1 -34.14 -24.88 -18.13
CA MET A 1 -32.96 -24.08 -18.55
C MET A 1 -32.03 -23.99 -17.33
N LYS A 2 -30.91 -24.73 -17.32
CA LYS A 2 -29.95 -24.72 -16.21
C LYS A 2 -28.89 -23.66 -16.50
N PHE A 3 -28.93 -22.55 -15.78
CA PHE A 3 -27.84 -21.57 -15.76
C PHE A 3 -26.67 -22.17 -14.96
N VAL A 4 -25.56 -22.45 -15.65
CA VAL A 4 -24.30 -22.84 -15.02
C VAL A 4 -23.54 -21.54 -14.77
N TYR A 5 -23.38 -21.16 -13.50
CA TYR A 5 -22.50 -20.06 -13.10
C TYR A 5 -21.07 -20.60 -12.99
N LEU A 6 -20.21 -20.16 -13.90
CA LEU A 6 -18.77 -20.43 -13.85
C LEU A 6 -18.12 -19.41 -12.92
N PHE A 7 -17.81 -19.79 -11.68
CA PHE A 7 -17.00 -18.98 -10.79
C PHE A 7 -15.53 -19.10 -11.21
N MET A 8 -15.02 -18.06 -11.86
CA MET A 8 -13.60 -17.94 -12.18
C MET A 8 -12.86 -17.49 -10.90
N PHE A 9 -12.24 -18.43 -10.18
CA PHE A 9 -11.30 -18.09 -9.11
C PHE A 9 -10.00 -17.62 -9.75
N SER A 10 -9.78 -16.30 -9.81
CA SER A 10 -8.45 -15.76 -10.07
C SER A 10 -7.59 -15.97 -8.83
N LEU A 11 -6.49 -16.71 -8.95
CA LEU A 11 -5.37 -16.60 -8.01
C LEU A 11 -4.86 -15.17 -8.10
N VAL A 12 -5.32 -14.31 -7.20
CA VAL A 12 -4.68 -13.01 -6.95
C VAL A 12 -3.52 -13.33 -6.01
N PRO A 13 -2.26 -13.14 -6.42
CA PRO A 13 -1.15 -13.27 -5.49
C PRO A 13 -1.41 -12.31 -4.32
N ILE A 14 -1.23 -12.79 -3.10
CA ILE A 14 -1.25 -11.93 -1.91
C ILE A 14 0.03 -11.12 -1.97
N PHE A 15 -0.01 -10.02 -2.72
CA PHE A 15 1.02 -9.00 -2.61
C PHE A 15 0.83 -8.33 -1.25
N GLY A 16 1.92 -8.03 -0.54
CA GLY A 16 1.93 -7.27 0.71
C GLY A 16 1.46 -5.83 0.51
N GLN A 17 0.20 -5.65 0.10
CA GLN A 17 -0.43 -4.35 -0.09
C GLN A 17 -1.95 -4.45 0.03
N ILE A 18 -2.57 -3.31 0.34
CA ILE A 18 -4.02 -3.15 0.30
C ILE A 18 -4.38 -1.77 -0.24
N THR A 19 -5.38 -1.70 -1.11
CA THR A 19 -5.91 -0.43 -1.62
C THR A 19 -7.36 -0.26 -1.24
N TYR A 20 -7.69 0.89 -0.65
CA TYR A 20 -9.05 1.33 -0.39
C TYR A 20 -9.44 2.39 -1.42
N GLN A 21 -10.57 2.18 -2.09
CA GLN A 21 -11.12 3.20 -2.98
C GLN A 21 -11.74 4.32 -2.16
N GLY A 22 -11.44 5.55 -2.53
CA GLY A 22 -12.07 6.74 -1.97
C GLY A 22 -13.45 6.99 -2.55
N GLY A 23 -14.32 7.61 -1.77
CA GLY A 23 -15.63 8.10 -2.19
C GLY A 23 -15.65 9.62 -2.42
N ASP A 24 -16.81 10.22 -2.15
CA ASP A 24 -16.94 11.68 -2.10
C ASP A 24 -16.28 12.24 -0.83
N GLY A 25 -15.75 13.46 -0.91
CA GLY A 25 -15.07 14.14 0.19
C GLY A 25 -13.98 15.10 -0.28
N PRO A 26 -13.32 15.81 0.65
CA PRO A 26 -12.26 16.76 0.32
C PRO A 26 -11.04 16.11 -0.36
N GLY A 27 -10.82 14.81 -0.15
CA GLY A 27 -9.77 14.01 -0.77
C GLY A 27 -10.16 13.37 -2.10
N LYS A 28 -11.36 13.65 -2.64
CA LYS A 28 -11.82 13.06 -3.90
C LYS A 28 -10.83 13.34 -5.03
N GLY A 29 -10.45 12.28 -5.75
CA GLY A 29 -9.49 12.35 -6.84
C GLY A 29 -8.03 12.49 -6.39
N LYS A 30 -7.74 12.36 -5.09
CA LYS A 30 -6.40 12.36 -4.52
C LYS A 30 -5.99 10.97 -4.05
N HIS A 31 -4.70 10.64 -4.17
CA HIS A 31 -4.13 9.35 -3.80
C HIS A 31 -3.07 9.49 -2.70
N ILE A 32 -3.28 8.80 -1.57
CA ILE A 32 -2.31 8.69 -0.49
C ILE A 32 -1.68 7.29 -0.50
N VAL A 33 -0.36 7.20 -0.46
CA VAL A 33 0.38 5.94 -0.36
C VAL A 33 1.07 5.87 1.00
N PHE A 34 0.81 4.80 1.74
CA PHE A 34 1.47 4.47 3.00
C PHE A 34 2.56 3.44 2.74
N VAL A 35 3.78 3.71 3.22
CA VAL A 35 4.89 2.77 3.27
C VAL A 35 5.01 2.28 4.71
N ALA A 36 4.63 1.03 4.96
CA ALA A 36 4.46 0.45 6.29
C ALA A 36 5.40 -0.75 6.48
N SER A 37 6.60 -0.50 6.98
CA SER A 37 7.57 -1.55 7.34
C SER A 37 8.45 -1.08 8.51
N ASP A 38 7.81 -0.82 9.65
CA ASP A 38 8.50 -0.64 10.93
C ASP A 38 8.15 -1.79 11.88
N HIS A 39 8.99 -2.01 12.90
CA HIS A 39 8.84 -3.11 13.87
C HIS A 39 8.40 -2.66 15.28
N GLU A 40 8.15 -1.37 15.49
CA GLU A 40 7.93 -0.78 16.82
C GLU A 40 6.46 -0.38 17.06
N TYR A 41 5.77 0.09 16.01
CA TYR A 41 4.45 0.69 16.11
C TYR A 41 3.36 -0.11 15.39
N ARG A 42 3.68 -1.33 14.95
CA ARG A 42 2.77 -2.22 14.22
C ARG A 42 2.12 -1.51 13.03
N ALA A 43 2.94 -0.93 12.16
CA ALA A 43 2.45 -0.21 10.98
C ALA A 43 1.57 -1.08 10.08
N GLU A 44 1.78 -2.40 10.09
CA GLU A 44 0.93 -3.39 9.43
C GLU A 44 -0.52 -3.40 9.93
N GLU A 45 -0.80 -2.83 11.10
CA GLU A 45 -2.16 -2.68 11.65
C GLU A 45 -2.63 -1.23 11.65
N THR A 46 -1.77 -0.30 12.06
CA THR A 46 -2.14 1.11 12.23
C THR A 46 -2.32 1.82 10.90
N CYS A 47 -1.46 1.58 9.90
CA CYS A 47 -1.56 2.21 8.59
C CYS A 47 -2.83 1.78 7.84
N PRO A 48 -3.22 0.48 7.77
CA PRO A 48 -4.48 0.07 7.15
C PRO A 48 -5.72 0.65 7.83
N ALA A 49 -5.72 0.74 9.16
CA ALA A 49 -6.81 1.35 9.89
C ALA A 49 -6.98 2.84 9.51
N LEU A 50 -5.89 3.61 9.52
CA LEU A 50 -5.91 5.02 9.15
C LEU A 50 -6.24 5.22 7.66
N ALA A 51 -5.64 4.44 6.77
CA ALA A 51 -5.89 4.47 5.33
C ALA A 51 -7.37 4.23 5.00
N ARG A 52 -8.01 3.28 5.69
CA ARG A 52 -9.45 3.00 5.56
C ARG A 52 -10.30 4.17 6.06
N ILE A 53 -9.96 4.79 7.19
CA ILE A 53 -10.68 5.97 7.72
C ILE A 53 -10.63 7.12 6.72
N LEU A 54 -9.44 7.41 6.17
CA LEU A 54 -9.25 8.47 5.19
C LEU A 54 -10.02 8.19 3.89
N ALA A 55 -10.03 6.94 3.43
CA ALA A 55 -10.78 6.56 2.24
C ALA A 55 -12.31 6.70 2.45
N GLN A 56 -12.82 6.17 3.57
CA GLN A 56 -14.25 6.14 3.85
C GLN A 56 -14.84 7.51 4.21
N HIS A 57 -14.11 8.32 4.97
CA HIS A 57 -14.65 9.56 5.51
C HIS A 57 -14.18 10.82 4.79
N GLN A 58 -13.04 10.75 4.08
CA GLN A 58 -12.45 11.91 3.44
C GLN A 58 -12.35 11.76 1.90
N GLY A 59 -12.66 10.59 1.34
CA GLY A 59 -12.74 10.39 -0.10
C GLY A 59 -11.40 10.16 -0.81
N PHE A 60 -10.30 9.99 -0.08
CA PHE A 60 -9.00 9.67 -0.68
C PHE A 60 -8.98 8.24 -1.21
N LYS A 61 -8.38 8.02 -2.39
CA LYS A 61 -7.83 6.70 -2.69
C LYS A 61 -6.64 6.50 -1.74
N THR A 62 -6.57 5.37 -1.05
CA THR A 62 -5.42 5.06 -0.19
C THR A 62 -4.85 3.69 -0.56
N THR A 63 -3.52 3.60 -0.59
CA THR A 63 -2.79 2.33 -0.80
C THR A 63 -1.81 2.18 0.35
N VAL A 64 -1.78 1.01 0.98
CA VAL A 64 -0.78 0.65 2.00
C VAL A 64 0.11 -0.44 1.42
N LEU A 65 1.41 -0.22 1.48
CA LEU A 65 2.46 -1.13 1.05
C LEU A 65 3.18 -1.64 2.29
N PHE A 66 3.36 -2.95 2.40
CA PHE A 66 4.00 -3.59 3.54
C PHE A 66 5.40 -4.11 3.19
N GLY A 67 6.26 -4.17 4.19
CA GLY A 67 7.44 -5.02 4.15
C GLY A 67 7.05 -6.50 4.07
N VAL A 68 7.76 -7.29 3.28
CA VAL A 68 7.50 -8.72 3.12
C VAL A 68 8.74 -9.59 3.26
N ASP A 69 8.53 -10.84 3.69
CA ASP A 69 9.54 -11.89 3.67
C ASP A 69 9.74 -12.46 2.26
N ALA A 70 10.69 -13.39 2.11
CA ALA A 70 10.99 -14.06 0.83
C ALA A 70 9.81 -14.87 0.25
N ASN A 71 8.77 -15.16 1.05
CA ASN A 71 7.56 -15.84 0.62
C ASN A 71 6.43 -14.86 0.27
N GLY A 72 6.64 -13.56 0.44
CA GLY A 72 5.64 -12.51 0.24
C GLY A 72 4.69 -12.30 1.42
N HIS A 73 4.96 -12.89 2.60
CA HIS A 73 4.18 -12.62 3.80
C HIS A 73 4.60 -11.29 4.43
N ILE A 74 3.65 -10.57 5.02
CA ILE A 74 3.94 -9.33 5.75
C ILE A 74 4.92 -9.63 6.89
N ASP A 75 6.05 -8.92 6.90
CA ASP A 75 7.08 -9.00 7.92
C ASP A 75 7.51 -7.59 8.34
N ALA A 76 7.38 -7.31 9.64
CA ALA A 76 7.55 -5.97 10.19
C ALA A 76 9.03 -5.57 10.17
N GLY A 77 9.37 -4.48 9.49
CA GLY A 77 10.76 -4.03 9.35
C GLY A 77 11.53 -4.72 8.23
N ALA A 78 10.87 -5.53 7.39
CA ALA A 78 11.50 -6.10 6.21
C ALA A 78 11.88 -5.01 5.19
N SER A 79 13.05 -5.18 4.59
CA SER A 79 13.60 -4.28 3.56
C SER A 79 13.25 -4.74 2.14
N ASP A 80 12.03 -5.23 1.95
CA ASP A 80 11.48 -5.57 0.64
C ASP A 80 10.02 -5.10 0.60
N ILE A 81 9.73 -4.09 -0.23
CA ILE A 81 8.41 -3.44 -0.32
C ILE A 81 7.98 -3.36 -1.78
N HIS A 82 7.04 -4.22 -2.16
CA HIS A 82 6.52 -4.24 -3.54
C HIS A 82 5.41 -3.20 -3.73
N GLY A 83 5.22 -2.71 -4.96
CA GLY A 83 4.16 -1.74 -5.27
C GLY A 83 4.56 -0.26 -5.10
N LEU A 84 5.84 0.03 -4.85
CA LEU A 84 6.35 1.40 -4.69
C LEU A 84 6.16 2.27 -5.96
N GLU A 85 5.95 1.67 -7.14
CA GLU A 85 5.57 2.37 -8.36
C GLU A 85 4.27 3.18 -8.22
N ALA A 86 3.41 2.83 -7.25
CA ALA A 86 2.22 3.60 -6.90
C ALA A 86 2.55 5.05 -6.47
N LEU A 87 3.77 5.32 -6.02
CA LEU A 87 4.23 6.66 -5.63
C LEU A 87 4.28 7.62 -6.83
N LYS A 88 4.41 7.13 -8.06
CA LYS A 88 4.45 7.95 -9.28
C LYS A 88 3.25 8.89 -9.40
N ASP A 89 2.07 8.40 -9.01
CA ASP A 89 0.80 9.11 -9.15
C ASP A 89 0.23 9.55 -7.78
N ALA A 90 0.98 9.35 -6.69
CA ALA A 90 0.53 9.67 -5.33
C ALA A 90 0.57 11.19 -5.07
N ASP A 91 -0.47 11.75 -4.48
CA ASP A 91 -0.45 13.14 -4.01
C ASP A 91 0.29 13.28 -2.67
N LEU A 92 0.29 12.23 -1.84
CA LEU A 92 0.96 12.20 -0.53
C LEU A 92 1.55 10.81 -0.25
N MET A 93 2.81 10.79 0.19
CA MET A 93 3.46 9.64 0.81
C MET A 93 3.44 9.79 2.34
N VAL A 94 3.03 8.73 3.03
CA VAL A 94 3.12 8.59 4.49
C VAL A 94 4.07 7.44 4.79
N ILE A 95 5.15 7.69 5.53
CA ILE A 95 6.20 6.70 5.78
C ILE A 95 6.25 6.29 7.25
N PHE A 96 6.09 4.99 7.49
CA PHE A 96 6.32 4.29 8.76
C PHE A 96 7.34 3.19 8.50
N ALA A 97 8.62 3.58 8.54
CA ALA A 97 9.74 2.71 8.24
C ALA A 97 10.90 3.04 9.18
N ARG A 98 11.73 2.04 9.50
CA ARG A 98 12.90 2.24 10.36
C ARG A 98 14.04 1.31 9.97
N PHE A 99 15.22 1.89 9.74
CA PHE A 99 16.46 1.16 9.41
C PHE A 99 16.35 0.21 8.20
N LEU A 100 15.53 0.57 7.21
CA LEU A 100 15.38 -0.23 6.01
C LEU A 100 16.54 -0.01 5.05
N ASP A 101 16.96 -1.08 4.38
CA ASP A 101 17.95 -1.10 3.31
C ASP A 101 17.29 -1.66 2.05
N LEU A 102 16.36 -0.88 1.47
CA LEU A 102 15.61 -1.32 0.29
C LEU A 102 16.56 -1.50 -0.91
N PRO A 103 16.31 -2.48 -1.79
CA PRO A 103 17.02 -2.58 -3.06
C PRO A 103 17.00 -1.26 -3.83
N ASP A 104 18.10 -0.95 -4.54
CA ASP A 104 18.23 0.31 -5.29
C ASP A 104 17.05 0.59 -6.23
N GLU A 105 16.53 -0.45 -6.89
CA GLU A 105 15.36 -0.35 -7.79
C GLU A 105 14.09 0.09 -7.05
N GLN A 106 13.89 -0.37 -5.81
CA GLN A 106 12.77 0.03 -4.96
C GLN A 106 12.98 1.44 -4.39
N MET A 107 14.18 1.73 -3.89
CA MET A 107 14.52 3.05 -3.35
C MET A 107 14.38 4.16 -4.40
N LYS A 108 14.63 3.84 -5.68
CA LYS A 108 14.43 4.77 -6.79
C LYS A 108 13.02 5.37 -6.82
N HIS A 109 11.97 4.59 -6.55
CA HIS A 109 10.60 5.11 -6.54
C HIS A 109 10.36 6.16 -5.45
N ILE A 110 10.99 5.99 -4.29
CA ILE A 110 10.93 6.95 -3.19
C ILE A 110 11.71 8.21 -3.55
N ALA A 111 12.92 8.06 -4.12
CA ALA A 111 13.74 9.19 -4.57
C ALA A 111 13.01 10.01 -5.64
N ASP A 112 12.47 9.37 -6.67
CA ASP A 112 11.69 10.01 -7.74
C ASP A 112 10.48 10.78 -7.18
N TYR A 113 9.81 10.27 -6.13
CA TYR A 113 8.70 10.96 -5.49
C TYR A 113 9.13 12.22 -4.73
N VAL A 114 10.27 12.18 -4.03
CA VAL A 114 10.77 13.31 -3.23
C VAL A 114 11.36 14.41 -4.10
N GLU A 115 11.98 14.06 -5.24
CA GLU A 115 12.66 14.99 -6.14
C GLU A 115 11.75 15.66 -7.19
N ARG A 116 10.43 15.41 -7.12
CA ARG A 116 9.45 15.89 -8.11
C ARG A 116 9.10 17.38 -8.06
#